data_AF-A0A2V7HCT1-F1
#
_entry.id   AF-A0A2V7HCT1-F1
#
_cell.length_a   1.000
_cell.length_b   1.000
_cell.length_c   1.000
_cell.angle_alpha   90.00
_cell.angle_beta   90.00
_cell.angle_gamma   90.00
#
_symmetry.space_group_name_H-M   'P 1'
#
loop_
_entity.id
_entity.type
_entity.pdbx_description
1 polymer ?
#
loop_
_entity_poly.entity_id
_entity_poly.type
_entity_poly.pdbx_seq_one_letter_code
_entity_poly.pdbx_strand_id
1 'polypeptide(L)'
;MAVVTRPSSRAWSPTPVSVSASGIGRVEGPMILLEFNELSPSLMETFIEQGYLPNFKRLRDQSQVFTTDAEEVAPNLDPWIQWVTVHSGLSFDQHGIHHLGDGHKLAVKSLWDMIAARGKTVWVCGSMNIKYDKPLRGAVVPDPWTVGMPPSPEELSAYYLFVQRNVQEYTNDRVPLSKGDYARFLKFMALHGLSLRTVKSIAAQLWSERRAGKGRWKRATILDKLQRDLFLHYFKKLRPSFSTFFLNSTAHFQHAHWRNMDPEPFKIKPTDADQAEYQHAVRYGYEEMDRLVGDIVAAAPANAVIVLATALSQQPCLVYEDVGGKTFYRPRTFEPLVAFTGITGCQKVEPVMSEQFHLRFATDREAAAAAERLRALRIEGRQAMHVEHRGSDIFSGCKVFSPLGHEVLLESGPKGTSISFFRLFYQVESLKSGMHHPDGILWMRVPGRVPTVHQGRVSLRDVAPTLLSTFGIEKPEYMSGRVLPVGASVGT
;
A
#
# COMPACT_ATOMS: atom_id res chain seq x y z
N MET A 1 -18.50 -17.76 -14.94
CA MET A 1 -18.26 -17.77 -13.48
C MET A 1 -17.94 -19.20 -13.08
N ALA A 2 -16.66 -19.57 -13.05
CA ALA A 2 -16.24 -20.84 -12.50
C ALA A 2 -15.94 -20.60 -11.01
N VAL A 3 -16.75 -21.21 -10.15
CA VAL A 3 -16.50 -21.25 -8.71
C VAL A 3 -15.22 -22.06 -8.52
N VAL A 4 -14.15 -21.39 -8.13
CA VAL A 4 -12.93 -22.06 -7.66
C VAL A 4 -13.27 -22.67 -6.31
N THR A 5 -13.73 -23.92 -6.33
CA THR A 5 -13.85 -24.74 -5.12
C THR A 5 -12.45 -25.07 -4.61
N ARG A 6 -12.18 -24.71 -3.35
CA ARG A 6 -10.95 -25.08 -2.63
C ARG A 6 -10.70 -26.60 -2.77
N PRO A 7 -9.45 -27.06 -2.94
CA PRO A 7 -9.10 -28.41 -2.52
C PRO A 7 -9.39 -28.49 -1.00
N SER A 8 -10.10 -29.52 -0.55
CA SER A 8 -10.40 -29.71 0.87
C SER A 8 -9.10 -29.88 1.66
N SER A 9 -8.54 -28.79 2.17
CA SER A 9 -7.58 -28.86 3.26
C SER A 9 -8.35 -29.23 4.53
N ARG A 10 -7.87 -30.27 5.23
CA ARG A 10 -8.41 -30.70 6.52
C ARG A 10 -8.65 -29.48 7.41
N ALA A 11 -9.82 -29.43 8.03
CA ALA A 11 -10.12 -28.47 9.08
C ALA A 11 -9.01 -28.52 10.14
N TRP A 12 -8.17 -27.50 10.15
CA TRP A 12 -7.16 -27.32 11.17
C TRP A 12 -7.89 -26.88 12.44
N SER A 13 -7.92 -27.78 13.42
CA SER A 13 -8.34 -27.46 14.79
C SER A 13 -7.06 -27.13 15.56
N PRO A 14 -6.80 -25.88 15.94
CA PRO A 14 -5.64 -25.57 16.76
C PRO A 14 -5.87 -26.18 18.14
N THR A 15 -5.04 -27.15 18.51
CA THR A 15 -4.87 -27.54 19.91
C THR A 15 -4.42 -26.29 20.68
N PRO A 16 -5.12 -25.85 21.74
CA PRO A 16 -4.67 -24.72 22.52
C PRO A 16 -3.39 -25.10 23.25
N VAL A 17 -2.25 -24.66 22.75
CA VAL A 17 -1.01 -24.65 23.52
C VAL A 17 -1.20 -23.57 24.58
N SER A 18 -1.45 -23.97 25.83
CA SER A 18 -1.49 -23.08 26.98
C SER A 18 -0.06 -22.62 27.30
N VAL A 19 0.43 -21.64 26.56
CA VAL A 19 1.59 -20.85 26.97
C VAL A 19 1.05 -19.75 27.88
N SER A 20 1.53 -19.70 29.12
CA SER A 20 1.21 -18.59 30.03
C SER A 20 1.57 -17.27 29.33
N ALA A 21 0.59 -16.40 29.14
CA ALA A 21 0.76 -15.08 28.55
C ALA A 21 1.54 -14.16 29.51
N SER A 22 2.84 -14.36 29.64
CA SER A 22 3.72 -13.30 30.10
C SER A 22 3.81 -12.29 28.96
N GLY A 23 3.03 -11.20 29.05
CA GLY A 23 3.13 -10.10 28.12
C GLY A 23 4.56 -9.56 28.01
N ILE A 24 4.85 -8.81 26.95
CA ILE A 24 6.18 -8.25 26.61
C ILE A 24 6.85 -7.46 27.76
N GLY A 25 6.09 -7.11 28.80
CA GLY A 25 6.47 -6.06 29.74
C GLY A 25 6.48 -4.71 29.01
N ARG A 26 6.43 -3.62 29.77
CA ARG A 26 6.50 -2.29 29.17
C ARG A 26 7.90 -2.08 28.58
N VAL A 27 8.01 -1.77 27.30
CA VAL A 27 9.30 -1.40 26.69
C VAL A 27 9.54 0.10 26.90
N GLU A 28 10.74 0.47 27.32
CA GLU A 28 11.08 1.86 27.66
C GLU A 28 11.44 2.74 26.44
N GLY A 29 11.96 2.12 25.37
CA GLY A 29 12.37 2.82 24.15
C GLY A 29 11.22 3.10 23.17
N PRO A 30 11.48 3.89 22.11
CA PRO A 30 10.49 4.14 21.08
C PRO A 30 10.26 2.90 20.22
N MET A 31 9.09 2.82 19.59
CA MET A 31 8.78 1.80 18.59
C MET A 31 8.71 2.43 17.18
N ILE A 32 9.37 1.80 16.22
CA ILE A 32 9.27 2.12 14.80
C ILE A 32 8.62 0.94 14.06
N LEU A 33 7.46 1.18 13.47
CA LEU A 33 6.74 0.24 12.60
C LEU A 33 7.05 0.57 11.13
N LEU A 34 7.84 -0.27 10.49
CA LEU A 34 8.16 -0.23 9.07
C LEU A 34 7.06 -0.96 8.30
N GLU A 35 6.23 -0.20 7.59
CA GLU A 35 5.04 -0.70 6.87
C GLU A 35 5.38 -0.84 5.38
N PHE A 36 6.18 -1.83 5.03
CA PHE A 36 6.67 -1.98 3.66
C PHE A 36 5.69 -2.83 2.87
N ASN A 37 4.88 -2.18 2.05
CA ASN A 37 3.71 -2.82 1.47
C ASN A 37 4.08 -4.02 0.60
N GLU A 38 3.34 -5.11 0.81
CA GLU A 38 3.30 -6.29 -0.06
C GLU A 38 4.62 -7.05 -0.29
N LEU A 39 5.64 -6.89 0.57
CA LEU A 39 6.82 -7.75 0.51
C LEU A 39 6.42 -9.22 0.74
N SER A 40 6.88 -10.09 -0.16
CA SER A 40 6.64 -11.52 -0.16
C SER A 40 7.58 -12.24 0.81
N PRO A 41 7.05 -13.03 1.77
CA PRO A 41 7.88 -13.85 2.65
C PRO A 41 8.87 -14.73 1.88
N SER A 42 8.44 -15.36 0.77
CA SER A 42 9.30 -16.27 -0.01
C SER A 42 10.41 -15.52 -0.77
N LEU A 43 10.11 -14.35 -1.34
CA LEU A 43 11.14 -13.52 -1.98
C LEU A 43 12.11 -12.93 -0.94
N MET A 44 11.62 -12.58 0.24
CA MET A 44 12.46 -12.11 1.34
C MET A 44 13.47 -13.18 1.77
N GLU A 45 13.02 -14.42 1.95
CA GLU A 45 13.92 -15.56 2.24
C GLU A 45 14.93 -15.77 1.11
N THR A 46 14.45 -15.87 -0.13
CA THR A 46 15.29 -16.08 -1.31
C THR A 46 16.38 -15.02 -1.44
N PHE A 47 16.03 -13.74 -1.36
CA PHE A 47 16.99 -12.65 -1.54
C PHE A 47 17.91 -12.45 -0.32
N ILE A 48 17.50 -12.84 0.89
CA ILE A 48 18.39 -12.92 2.06
C ILE A 48 19.43 -14.02 1.86
N GLU A 49 19.01 -15.22 1.44
CA GLU A 49 19.90 -16.37 1.22
C GLU A 49 20.90 -16.12 0.10
N GLN A 50 20.48 -15.40 -0.95
CA GLN A 50 21.36 -14.97 -2.03
C GLN A 50 22.28 -13.80 -1.65
N GLY A 51 22.16 -13.24 -0.45
CA GLY A 51 23.03 -12.18 0.06
C GLY A 51 22.69 -10.76 -0.42
N TYR A 52 21.54 -10.56 -1.07
CA TYR A 52 21.13 -9.25 -1.58
C TYR A 52 20.58 -8.31 -0.50
N LEU A 53 20.07 -8.86 0.61
CA LEU A 53 19.34 -8.11 1.64
C LEU A 53 20.02 -8.18 3.04
N PRO A 54 21.23 -7.62 3.20
CA PRO A 54 22.00 -7.74 4.44
C PRO A 54 21.34 -7.03 5.64
N ASN A 55 20.63 -5.92 5.44
CA ASN A 55 20.00 -5.19 6.55
C ASN A 55 18.71 -5.88 7.02
N PHE A 56 17.89 -6.40 6.09
CA PHE A 56 16.76 -7.25 6.42
C PHE A 56 17.21 -8.54 7.09
N LYS A 57 18.28 -9.19 6.60
CA LYS A 57 18.84 -10.36 7.27
C LYS A 57 19.19 -10.05 8.72
N ARG A 58 19.94 -8.97 8.96
CA ARG A 58 20.30 -8.54 10.32
C ARG A 58 19.08 -8.25 11.19
N LEU A 59 18.03 -7.62 10.62
CA LEU A 59 16.79 -7.38 11.35
C LEU A 59 16.08 -8.69 11.70
N ARG A 60 15.91 -9.60 10.75
CA ARG A 60 15.29 -10.92 10.92
C ARG A 60 16.00 -11.73 12.00
N ASP A 61 17.32 -11.82 11.93
CA ASP A 61 18.16 -12.59 12.86
C ASP A 61 18.07 -12.07 14.31
N GLN A 62 17.60 -10.83 14.51
CA GLN A 62 17.42 -10.19 15.81
C GLN A 62 15.95 -10.14 16.27
N SER A 63 15.02 -10.73 15.51
CA SER A 63 13.58 -10.55 15.70
C SER A 63 12.86 -11.79 16.21
N GLN A 64 11.67 -11.57 16.77
CA GLN A 64 10.58 -12.55 16.66
C GLN A 64 10.07 -12.52 15.23
N VAL A 65 10.07 -13.65 14.54
CA VAL A 65 9.73 -13.75 13.12
C VAL A 65 8.45 -14.55 12.97
N PHE A 66 7.43 -13.91 12.43
CA PHE A 66 6.13 -14.51 12.12
C PHE A 66 5.77 -14.29 10.64
N THR A 67 5.01 -15.24 10.11
CA THR A 67 4.20 -15.06 8.89
C THR A 67 2.79 -14.69 9.32
N THR A 68 2.29 -13.55 8.86
CA THR A 68 0.89 -13.15 9.10
C THR A 68 -0.02 -13.78 8.06
N ASP A 69 -1.30 -13.93 8.39
CA ASP A 69 -2.39 -14.30 7.48
C ASP A 69 -3.43 -13.17 7.49
N ALA A 70 -3.76 -12.65 6.31
CA ALA A 70 -4.82 -11.65 6.14
C ALA A 70 -6.22 -12.18 6.48
N GLU A 71 -6.41 -13.51 6.46
CA GLU A 71 -7.71 -14.17 6.67
C GLU A 71 -8.75 -13.82 5.59
N GLU A 72 -8.32 -13.15 4.52
CA GLU A 72 -9.14 -12.66 3.42
C GLU A 72 -8.72 -13.27 2.08
N VAL A 73 -9.65 -13.28 1.13
CA VAL A 73 -9.42 -13.73 -0.26
C VAL A 73 -9.95 -12.69 -1.23
N ALA A 74 -9.53 -12.75 -2.50
CA ALA A 74 -10.11 -11.90 -3.53
C ALA A 74 -11.66 -12.03 -3.56
N PRO A 75 -12.41 -10.92 -3.65
CA PRO A 75 -11.96 -9.56 -3.95
C PRO A 75 -11.59 -8.68 -2.74
N ASN A 76 -11.64 -9.18 -1.50
CA ASN A 76 -11.38 -8.38 -0.29
C ASN A 76 -9.90 -8.40 0.14
N LEU A 77 -9.05 -9.14 -0.57
CA LEU A 77 -7.63 -9.20 -0.31
C LEU A 77 -6.89 -8.06 -1.03
N ASP A 78 -7.03 -6.85 -0.50
CA ASP A 78 -6.35 -5.65 -1.00
C ASP A 78 -5.68 -4.87 0.14
N PRO A 79 -4.55 -4.17 -0.11
CA PRO A 79 -3.77 -3.52 0.94
C PRO A 79 -4.53 -2.44 1.70
N TRP A 80 -5.43 -1.71 1.03
CA TRP A 80 -6.26 -0.69 1.68
C TRP A 80 -7.33 -1.25 2.61
N ILE A 81 -7.59 -2.55 2.55
CA ILE A 81 -8.42 -3.29 3.50
C ILE A 81 -7.53 -3.82 4.63
N GLN A 82 -6.45 -4.52 4.27
CA GLN A 82 -5.62 -5.22 5.24
C GLN A 82 -4.82 -4.30 6.16
N TRP A 83 -4.40 -3.12 5.69
CA TRP A 83 -3.79 -2.13 6.57
C TRP A 83 -4.77 -1.58 7.62
N VAL A 84 -6.06 -1.46 7.29
CA VAL A 84 -7.10 -1.08 8.26
C VAL A 84 -7.23 -2.16 9.34
N THR A 85 -7.20 -3.45 8.97
CA THR A 85 -7.14 -4.57 9.92
C THR A 85 -5.92 -4.46 10.84
N VAL A 86 -4.73 -4.22 10.28
CA VAL A 86 -3.48 -4.06 11.06
C VAL A 86 -3.56 -2.91 12.06
N HIS A 87 -4.12 -1.76 11.66
CA HIS A 87 -4.13 -0.56 12.48
C HIS A 87 -5.25 -0.54 13.54
N SER A 88 -6.37 -1.21 13.26
CA SER A 88 -7.57 -1.21 14.12
C SER A 88 -7.74 -2.48 14.96
N GLY A 89 -7.11 -3.60 14.58
CA GLY A 89 -7.32 -4.91 15.20
C GLY A 89 -8.67 -5.55 14.89
N LEU A 90 -9.48 -4.95 14.00
CA LEU A 90 -10.76 -5.47 13.53
C LEU A 90 -10.58 -6.32 12.28
N SER A 91 -11.42 -7.34 12.08
CA SER A 91 -11.52 -8.01 10.76
C SER A 91 -12.21 -7.11 9.73
N PHE A 92 -12.10 -7.48 8.46
CA PHE A 92 -12.81 -6.81 7.37
C PHE A 92 -14.31 -6.68 7.62
N ASP A 93 -14.97 -7.78 8.01
CA ASP A 93 -16.40 -7.80 8.36
C ASP A 93 -16.77 -6.79 9.46
N GLN A 94 -15.85 -6.51 10.39
CA GLN A 94 -16.10 -5.60 11.50
C GLN A 94 -15.85 -4.14 11.13
N HIS A 95 -14.80 -3.84 10.36
CA HIS A 95 -14.46 -2.45 10.02
C HIS A 95 -15.17 -1.95 8.74
N GLY A 96 -15.60 -2.84 7.84
CA GLY A 96 -16.44 -2.53 6.68
C GLY A 96 -15.83 -1.54 5.67
N ILE A 97 -14.49 -1.39 5.67
CA ILE A 97 -13.78 -0.49 4.75
C ILE A 97 -13.44 -1.29 3.50
N HIS A 98 -14.13 -1.01 2.40
CA HIS A 98 -14.00 -1.76 1.14
C HIS A 98 -12.99 -1.14 0.17
N HIS A 99 -12.83 0.18 0.20
CA HIS A 99 -12.11 0.89 -0.86
C HIS A 99 -10.96 1.73 -0.32
N LEU A 100 -9.98 1.94 -1.19
CA LEU A 100 -8.94 2.94 -0.97
C LEU A 100 -9.58 4.34 -0.91
N GLY A 101 -9.19 5.12 0.09
CA GLY A 101 -9.75 6.45 0.39
C GLY A 101 -10.90 6.44 1.40
N ASP A 102 -11.49 5.28 1.70
CA ASP A 102 -12.58 5.15 2.67
C ASP A 102 -12.10 5.08 4.14
N GLY A 103 -10.79 5.13 4.41
CA GLY A 103 -10.23 5.04 5.77
C GLY A 103 -10.85 5.99 6.80
N HIS A 104 -11.24 7.21 6.38
CA HIS A 104 -11.92 8.19 7.22
C HIS A 104 -13.27 7.72 7.79
N LYS A 105 -13.88 6.68 7.20
CA LYS A 105 -15.16 6.08 7.64
C LYS A 105 -14.98 5.12 8.83
N LEU A 106 -13.74 4.79 9.21
CA LEU A 106 -13.48 3.89 10.34
C LEU A 106 -14.08 4.45 11.64
N ALA A 107 -14.95 3.68 12.27
CA ALA A 107 -15.67 4.12 13.48
C ALA A 107 -14.82 4.05 14.76
N VAL A 108 -13.78 3.20 14.77
CA VAL A 108 -12.94 2.97 15.95
C VAL A 108 -11.63 3.76 15.89
N LYS A 109 -10.89 3.74 16.99
CA LYS A 109 -9.54 4.31 17.10
C LYS A 109 -8.51 3.37 16.48
N SER A 110 -7.57 3.94 15.75
CA SER A 110 -6.37 3.22 15.29
C SER A 110 -5.31 3.21 16.38
N LEU A 111 -4.32 2.32 16.26
CA LEU A 111 -3.27 2.13 17.27
C LEU A 111 -2.57 3.44 17.68
N TRP A 112 -2.34 4.37 16.76
CA TRP A 112 -1.69 5.65 17.08
C TRP A 112 -2.58 6.56 17.93
N ASP A 113 -3.90 6.52 17.74
CA ASP A 113 -4.84 7.29 18.55
C ASP A 113 -4.87 6.77 19.99
N MET A 114 -4.85 5.44 20.15
CA MET A 114 -4.80 4.79 21.45
C MET A 114 -3.48 5.06 22.19
N ILE A 115 -2.35 5.02 21.48
CA ILE A 115 -1.03 5.35 22.04
C ILE A 115 -0.97 6.84 22.42
N ALA A 116 -1.43 7.74 21.54
CA ALA A 116 -1.45 9.18 21.81
C ALA A 116 -2.36 9.53 23.00
N ALA A 117 -3.48 8.83 23.18
CA ALA A 117 -4.39 9.01 24.32
C ALA A 117 -3.72 8.72 25.68
N ARG A 118 -2.61 7.96 25.71
CA ARG A 118 -1.78 7.77 26.91
C ARG A 118 -0.69 8.85 27.08
N GLY A 119 -0.86 9.99 26.42
CA GLY A 119 0.05 11.13 26.47
C GLY A 119 1.36 10.93 25.70
N LYS A 120 1.47 9.86 24.90
CA LYS A 120 2.66 9.54 24.11
C LYS A 120 2.70 10.38 22.82
N THR A 121 3.90 10.72 22.38
CA THR A 121 4.10 11.38 21.08
C THR A 121 4.10 10.35 19.97
N VAL A 122 3.36 10.59 18.89
CA VAL A 122 3.29 9.68 17.72
C VAL A 122 3.71 10.39 16.43
N TRP A 123 4.32 9.63 15.51
CA TRP A 123 4.71 10.11 14.18
C TRP A 123 4.24 9.12 13.10
N VAL A 124 3.12 9.42 12.45
CA VAL A 124 2.56 8.55 11.40
C VAL A 124 3.04 9.07 10.04
N CYS A 125 3.89 8.31 9.34
CA CYS A 125 4.51 8.76 8.09
C CYS A 125 4.11 7.85 6.91
N GLY A 126 3.05 8.26 6.21
CA GLY A 126 2.58 7.67 4.96
C GLY A 126 1.68 6.45 5.11
N SER A 127 1.28 6.06 6.32
CA SER A 127 0.44 4.87 6.55
C SER A 127 -0.81 4.88 5.66
N MET A 128 -1.16 3.70 5.15
CA MET A 128 -2.18 3.53 4.12
C MET A 128 -3.60 3.64 4.64
N ASN A 129 -4.46 4.35 3.88
CA ASN A 129 -5.91 4.42 4.07
C ASN A 129 -6.35 4.73 5.52
N ILE A 130 -5.75 5.76 6.13
CA ILE A 130 -5.87 6.00 7.57
C ILE A 130 -7.01 6.94 7.95
N LYS A 131 -7.43 6.79 9.22
CA LYS A 131 -8.09 7.81 10.04
C LYS A 131 -7.21 8.11 11.25
N TYR A 132 -7.21 9.36 11.71
CA TYR A 132 -6.63 9.72 13.01
C TYR A 132 -7.51 10.76 13.72
N ASP A 133 -7.55 10.69 15.05
CA ASP A 133 -8.34 11.60 15.88
C ASP A 133 -7.52 12.84 16.26
N LYS A 134 -8.20 13.98 16.46
CA LYS A 134 -7.62 15.21 17.02
C LYS A 134 -8.17 15.47 18.43
N PRO A 135 -7.37 16.02 19.37
CA PRO A 135 -5.96 16.35 19.22
C PRO A 135 -5.05 15.10 19.29
N LEU A 136 -4.01 15.08 18.46
CA LEU A 136 -2.97 14.06 18.46
C LEU A 136 -1.63 14.71 18.78
N ARG A 137 -0.91 14.15 19.76
CA ARG A 137 0.41 14.64 20.17
C ARG A 137 1.46 14.11 19.19
N GLY A 138 1.98 14.97 18.33
CA GLY A 138 3.02 14.63 17.36
C GLY A 138 2.64 15.07 15.97
N ALA A 139 2.80 14.20 14.97
CA ALA A 139 2.49 14.54 13.59
C ALA A 139 2.03 13.34 12.75
N VAL A 140 1.37 13.63 11.63
CA VAL A 140 0.75 12.68 10.70
C VAL A 140 0.91 13.21 9.28
N VAL A 141 1.45 12.37 8.40
CA VAL A 141 1.33 12.48 6.94
C VAL A 141 0.55 11.25 6.48
N PRO A 142 -0.68 11.39 5.99
CA PRO A 142 -1.42 10.27 5.39
C PRO A 142 -0.77 9.80 4.09
N ASP A 143 -1.13 8.61 3.64
CA ASP A 143 -0.78 8.16 2.29
C ASP A 143 -1.38 9.09 1.21
N PRO A 144 -0.89 9.02 -0.03
CA PRO A 144 -1.35 9.88 -1.12
C PRO A 144 -2.82 9.69 -1.49
N TRP A 145 -3.47 8.58 -1.09
CA TRP A 145 -4.84 8.22 -1.49
C TRP A 145 -5.89 8.45 -0.41
N THR A 146 -5.48 8.80 0.80
CA THR A 146 -6.39 9.10 1.90
C THR A 146 -7.22 10.33 1.57
N VAL A 147 -8.54 10.21 1.74
CA VAL A 147 -9.51 11.29 1.50
C VAL A 147 -10.00 11.84 2.82
N GLY A 148 -10.19 13.17 2.89
CA GLY A 148 -10.82 13.83 4.03
C GLY A 148 -9.95 13.99 5.28
N MET A 149 -8.77 13.37 5.33
CA MET A 149 -7.83 13.51 6.44
C MET A 149 -6.60 14.33 5.98
N PRO A 150 -6.51 15.63 6.30
CA PRO A 150 -5.31 16.42 5.96
C PRO A 150 -4.13 16.02 6.85
N PRO A 151 -2.88 16.29 6.44
CA PRO A 151 -1.73 16.10 7.32
C PRO A 151 -1.78 17.06 8.53
N SER A 152 -1.03 16.73 9.57
CA SER A 152 -0.93 17.53 10.79
C SER A 152 0.47 17.45 11.37
N PRO A 153 1.16 18.56 11.69
CA PRO A 153 0.73 19.95 11.52
C PRO A 153 0.64 20.39 10.04
N GLU A 154 -0.02 21.53 9.80
CA GLU A 154 -0.28 22.09 8.47
C GLU A 154 1.00 22.31 7.63
N GLU A 155 2.17 22.48 8.25
CA GLU A 155 3.44 22.61 7.52
C GLU A 155 3.73 21.41 6.60
N LEU A 156 3.25 20.22 6.95
CA LEU A 156 3.39 19.00 6.18
C LEU A 156 2.56 18.98 4.88
N SER A 157 1.59 19.89 4.73
CA SER A 157 0.74 20.01 3.53
C SER A 157 1.56 20.23 2.26
N ALA A 158 2.70 20.94 2.34
CA ALA A 158 3.56 21.15 1.18
C ALA A 158 4.16 19.85 0.61
N TYR A 159 4.51 18.91 1.48
CA TYR A 159 4.95 17.58 1.09
C TYR A 159 3.77 16.75 0.59
N TYR A 160 2.73 16.64 1.42
CA TYR A 160 1.57 15.78 1.14
C TYR A 160 0.91 16.10 -0.20
N LEU A 161 0.61 17.38 -0.47
CA LEU A 161 -0.06 17.79 -1.71
C LEU A 161 0.82 17.56 -2.95
N PHE A 162 2.14 17.73 -2.83
CA PHE A 162 3.06 17.44 -3.92
C PHE A 162 3.08 15.94 -4.24
N VAL A 163 3.17 15.09 -3.21
CA VAL A 163 3.17 13.63 -3.38
C VAL A 163 1.82 13.16 -3.90
N GLN A 164 0.72 13.60 -3.30
CA GLN A 164 -0.65 13.28 -3.74
C GLN A 164 -0.84 13.57 -5.23
N ARG A 165 -0.47 14.77 -5.69
CA ARG A 165 -0.59 15.13 -7.11
C ARG A 165 0.29 14.27 -8.02
N ASN A 166 1.52 13.94 -7.63
CA ASN A 166 2.36 13.06 -8.47
C ASN A 166 1.85 11.61 -8.51
N VAL A 167 1.28 11.11 -7.40
CA VAL A 167 0.88 9.71 -7.26
C VAL A 167 -0.54 9.44 -7.78
N GLN A 168 -1.48 10.36 -7.58
CA GLN A 168 -2.84 10.22 -8.10
C GLN A 168 -2.93 10.52 -9.60
N GLU A 169 -2.10 11.43 -10.12
CA GLU A 169 -2.13 11.88 -11.52
C GLU A 169 -1.21 11.07 -12.45
N TYR A 170 -0.74 9.89 -12.06
CA TYR A 170 -0.04 8.97 -12.98
C TYR A 170 -0.89 8.56 -14.20
N THR A 171 -2.19 8.92 -14.22
CA THR A 171 -3.11 8.77 -15.34
C THR A 171 -2.99 9.83 -16.43
N ASN A 172 -2.37 10.96 -16.14
CA ASN A 172 -2.24 12.07 -17.08
C ASN A 172 -0.84 12.09 -17.72
N ASP A 173 -0.77 12.32 -19.03
CA ASP A 173 0.50 12.48 -19.78
C ASP A 173 1.39 13.62 -19.22
N ARG A 174 0.82 14.51 -18.39
CA ARG A 174 1.52 15.56 -17.65
C ARG A 174 0.91 15.71 -16.25
N VAL A 175 1.72 15.56 -15.21
CA VAL A 175 1.34 15.96 -13.85
C VAL A 175 1.19 17.50 -13.84
N PRO A 176 0.03 18.06 -13.40
CA PRO A 176 -0.25 19.49 -13.47
C PRO A 176 0.42 20.27 -12.33
N LEU A 177 1.72 20.06 -12.12
CA LEU A 177 2.49 20.81 -11.12
C LEU A 177 3.10 22.06 -11.76
N SER A 178 2.75 23.22 -11.19
CA SER A 178 3.35 24.49 -11.56
C SER A 178 4.80 24.57 -11.08
N LYS A 179 5.61 25.45 -11.68
CA LYS A 179 6.96 25.77 -11.16
C LYS A 179 6.92 26.19 -9.69
N GLY A 180 5.85 26.86 -9.27
CA GLY A 180 5.61 27.25 -7.88
C GLY A 180 5.40 26.05 -6.94
N ASP A 181 4.72 24.99 -7.39
CA ASP A 181 4.55 23.76 -6.61
C ASP A 181 5.90 23.08 -6.35
N TYR A 182 6.74 22.96 -7.38
CA TYR A 182 8.10 22.42 -7.24
C TYR A 182 8.95 23.28 -6.29
N ALA A 183 8.91 24.61 -6.42
CA ALA A 183 9.67 25.50 -5.55
C ALA A 183 9.24 25.37 -4.07
N ARG A 184 7.93 25.28 -3.81
CA ARG A 184 7.38 25.05 -2.46
C ARG A 184 7.83 23.72 -1.89
N PHE A 185 7.73 22.65 -2.66
CA PHE A 185 8.18 21.32 -2.24
C PHE A 185 9.68 21.27 -1.96
N LEU A 186 10.51 21.83 -2.85
CA LEU A 186 11.96 21.86 -2.67
C LEU A 186 12.37 22.69 -1.46
N LYS A 187 11.76 23.87 -1.27
CA LYS A 187 11.95 24.69 -0.07
C LYS A 187 11.56 23.91 1.19
N PHE A 188 10.41 23.25 1.17
CA PHE A 188 9.96 22.42 2.28
C PHE A 188 10.97 21.32 2.60
N MET A 189 11.37 20.52 1.62
CA MET A 189 12.32 19.42 1.80
C MET A 189 13.68 19.90 2.30
N ALA A 190 14.19 21.03 1.78
CA ALA A 190 15.44 21.64 2.25
C ALA A 190 15.40 22.01 3.74
N LEU A 191 14.24 22.44 4.24
CA LEU A 191 14.03 22.78 5.66
C LEU A 191 13.71 21.54 6.53
N HIS A 192 13.25 20.44 5.92
CA HIS A 192 12.72 19.27 6.62
C HIS A 192 13.50 17.97 6.33
N GLY A 193 14.83 18.08 6.19
CA GLY A 193 15.73 16.92 6.28
C GLY A 193 16.30 16.39 4.98
N LEU A 194 16.08 17.06 3.83
CA LEU A 194 16.69 16.65 2.56
C LEU A 194 18.20 16.50 2.71
N SER A 195 18.68 15.27 2.56
CA SER A 195 20.08 14.94 2.77
C SER A 195 20.88 15.04 1.47
N LEU A 196 22.16 15.42 1.58
CA LEU A 196 23.10 15.38 0.44
C LEU A 196 23.21 13.98 -0.16
N ARG A 197 23.03 12.93 0.65
CA ARG A 197 23.01 11.53 0.19
C ARG A 197 21.84 11.27 -0.74
N THR A 198 20.63 11.72 -0.39
CA THR A 198 19.45 11.63 -1.26
C THR A 198 19.64 12.39 -2.56
N VAL A 199 20.10 13.64 -2.47
CA VAL A 199 20.35 14.48 -3.66
C VAL A 199 21.34 13.79 -4.61
N LYS A 200 22.47 13.31 -4.09
CA LYS A 200 23.47 12.56 -4.89
C LYS A 200 22.89 11.29 -5.49
N SER A 201 22.11 10.52 -4.73
CA SER A 201 21.49 9.28 -5.21
C SER A 201 20.49 9.54 -6.34
N ILE A 202 19.62 10.54 -6.19
CA ILE A 202 18.65 10.93 -7.23
C ILE A 202 19.38 11.46 -8.47
N ALA A 203 20.39 12.32 -8.30
CA ALA A 203 21.17 12.86 -9.42
C ALA A 203 21.89 11.75 -10.19
N ALA A 204 22.52 10.80 -9.49
CA ALA A 204 23.18 9.66 -10.11
C ALA A 204 22.19 8.76 -10.87
N GLN A 205 21.01 8.52 -10.30
CA GLN A 205 19.95 7.75 -10.95
C GLN A 205 19.45 8.43 -12.23
N LEU A 206 19.13 9.74 -12.17
CA LEU A 206 18.67 10.50 -13.33
C LEU A 206 19.75 10.64 -14.42
N TRP A 207 21.02 10.75 -14.03
CA TRP A 207 22.13 10.76 -14.98
C TRP A 207 22.31 9.41 -15.67
N SER A 208 22.27 8.30 -14.91
CA SER A 208 22.33 6.95 -15.46
C SER A 208 21.16 6.69 -16.41
N GLU A 209 19.96 7.13 -16.06
CA GLU A 209 18.76 7.02 -16.91
C GLU A 209 18.95 7.77 -18.24
N ARG A 210 19.41 9.03 -18.18
CA ARG A 210 19.67 9.83 -19.39
C ARG A 210 20.74 9.22 -20.28
N ARG A 211 21.82 8.68 -19.70
CA ARG A 211 22.92 8.07 -20.46
C ARG A 211 22.51 6.74 -21.11
N ALA A 212 21.75 5.91 -20.39
CA ALA A 212 21.36 4.58 -20.86
C ALA A 212 20.10 4.60 -21.74
N GLY A 213 19.29 5.65 -21.69
CA GLY A 213 17.98 5.71 -22.34
C GLY A 213 16.95 4.74 -21.76
N LYS A 214 17.26 4.09 -20.62
CA LYS A 214 16.46 3.06 -19.94
C LYS A 214 16.42 3.28 -18.44
N GLY A 215 15.53 2.60 -17.73
CA GLY A 215 15.50 2.62 -16.26
C GLY A 215 14.61 3.70 -15.64
N ARG A 216 13.73 4.33 -16.44
CA ARG A 216 12.70 5.26 -15.95
C ARG A 216 11.82 4.64 -14.86
N TRP A 217 11.59 3.33 -14.93
CA TRP A 217 10.84 2.56 -13.93
C TRP A 217 11.43 2.67 -12.52
N LYS A 218 12.75 2.88 -12.38
CA LYS A 218 13.40 3.06 -11.07
C LYS A 218 12.95 4.33 -10.36
N ARG A 219 12.36 5.31 -11.06
CA ARG A 219 11.91 6.57 -10.45
C ARG A 219 10.87 6.37 -9.35
N ALA A 220 10.17 5.23 -9.33
CA ALA A 220 9.24 4.88 -8.26
C ALA A 220 9.91 4.88 -6.86
N THR A 221 11.22 4.64 -6.76
CA THR A 221 11.94 4.64 -5.47
C THR A 221 12.46 6.02 -5.05
N ILE A 222 12.33 7.04 -5.89
CA ILE A 222 12.76 8.42 -5.54
C ILE A 222 11.92 8.95 -4.37
N LEU A 223 10.61 8.68 -4.38
CA LEU A 223 9.70 9.10 -3.31
C LEU A 223 10.11 8.46 -1.98
N ASP A 224 10.46 7.18 -1.96
CA ASP A 224 10.90 6.47 -0.75
C ASP A 224 12.10 7.15 -0.09
N LYS A 225 13.07 7.60 -0.88
CA LYS A 225 14.28 8.31 -0.41
C LYS A 225 13.95 9.67 0.20
N LEU A 226 13.04 10.41 -0.44
CA LEU A 226 12.56 11.70 0.05
C LEU A 226 11.72 11.53 1.33
N GLN A 227 10.85 10.50 1.37
CA GLN A 227 10.04 10.20 2.55
C GLN A 227 10.90 9.72 3.73
N ARG A 228 11.98 8.96 3.48
CA ARG A 228 12.96 8.60 4.52
C ARG A 228 13.58 9.85 5.15
N ASP A 229 14.02 10.81 4.34
CA ASP A 229 14.61 12.06 4.85
C ASP A 229 13.62 12.84 5.72
N LEU A 230 12.36 12.96 5.27
CA LEU A 230 11.28 13.55 6.05
C LEU A 230 11.05 12.79 7.36
N PHE A 231 10.98 11.45 7.28
CA PHE A 231 10.77 10.59 8.43
C PHE A 231 11.86 10.80 9.48
N LEU A 232 13.14 10.73 9.09
CA LEU A 232 14.27 10.88 10.00
C LEU A 232 14.34 12.27 10.62
N HIS A 233 14.00 13.32 9.86
CA HIS A 233 13.90 14.68 10.39
C HIS A 233 12.87 14.78 11.52
N TYR A 234 11.63 14.33 11.26
CA TYR A 234 10.56 14.39 12.25
C TYR A 234 10.76 13.40 13.40
N PHE A 235 11.35 12.23 13.15
CA PHE A 235 11.74 11.29 14.20
C PHE A 235 12.71 11.95 15.19
N LYS A 236 13.73 12.66 14.70
CA LYS A 236 14.68 13.40 15.54
C LYS A 236 14.03 14.61 16.24
N LYS A 237 13.19 15.37 15.53
CA LYS A 237 12.49 16.58 16.03
C LYS A 237 11.51 16.22 17.14
N LEU A 238 10.68 15.19 16.94
CA LEU A 238 9.57 14.84 17.82
C LEU A 238 9.95 13.84 18.92
N ARG A 239 10.99 13.03 18.71
CA ARG A 239 11.36 11.87 19.56
C ARG A 239 10.10 11.05 19.90
N PRO A 240 9.38 10.54 18.88
CA PRO A 240 8.10 9.88 19.09
C PRO A 240 8.29 8.59 19.91
N SER A 241 7.31 8.26 20.74
CA SER A 241 7.26 6.94 21.40
C SER A 241 6.80 5.86 20.43
N PHE A 242 6.02 6.22 19.41
CA PHE A 242 5.58 5.33 18.37
C PHE A 242 5.62 6.04 17.02
N SER A 243 6.13 5.38 15.99
CA SER A 243 6.11 5.93 14.63
C SER A 243 5.86 4.86 13.58
N THR A 244 5.17 5.22 12.51
CA THR A 244 5.03 4.39 11.30
C THR A 244 5.85 4.97 10.15
N PHE A 245 6.31 4.11 9.26
CA PHE A 245 6.97 4.49 8.02
C PHE A 245 6.55 3.55 6.89
N PHE A 246 5.65 4.02 6.04
CA PHE A 246 5.04 3.22 4.98
C PHE A 246 5.66 3.46 3.61
N LEU A 247 5.86 2.40 2.83
CA LEU A 247 6.37 2.45 1.45
C LEU A 247 5.61 1.49 0.53
N ASN A 248 5.39 1.89 -0.72
CA ASN A 248 4.61 1.11 -1.70
C ASN A 248 5.35 0.74 -3.00
N SER A 249 6.53 1.29 -3.24
CA SER A 249 7.24 1.17 -4.54
C SER A 249 7.50 -0.27 -4.98
N THR A 250 7.88 -1.16 -4.06
CA THR A 250 8.16 -2.57 -4.38
C THR A 250 6.90 -3.36 -4.72
N ALA A 251 5.74 -3.03 -4.14
CA ALA A 251 4.45 -3.60 -4.55
C ALA A 251 4.15 -3.34 -6.03
N HIS A 252 4.46 -2.12 -6.50
CA HIS A 252 4.32 -1.76 -7.91
C HIS A 252 5.23 -2.61 -8.82
N PHE A 253 6.50 -2.82 -8.43
CA PHE A 253 7.41 -3.66 -9.21
C PHE A 253 6.98 -5.13 -9.24
N GLN A 254 6.49 -5.68 -8.13
CA GLN A 254 5.99 -7.05 -8.08
C GLN A 254 4.76 -7.23 -8.99
N HIS A 255 3.81 -6.29 -8.98
CA HIS A 255 2.64 -6.38 -9.85
C HIS A 255 3.00 -6.34 -11.33
N ALA A 256 3.94 -5.49 -11.71
CA ALA A 256 4.29 -5.26 -13.10
C ALA A 256 5.29 -6.30 -13.65
N HIS A 257 6.29 -6.71 -12.85
CA HIS A 257 7.50 -7.35 -13.35
C HIS A 257 7.83 -8.70 -12.70
N TRP A 258 6.88 -9.35 -12.01
CA TRP A 258 7.09 -10.72 -11.51
C TRP A 258 7.48 -11.68 -12.64
N ARG A 259 6.78 -11.60 -13.78
CA ARG A 259 7.06 -12.40 -14.99
C ARG A 259 8.46 -12.17 -15.53
N ASN A 260 9.01 -10.97 -15.41
CA ASN A 260 10.38 -10.69 -15.86
C ASN A 260 11.42 -11.25 -14.90
N MET A 261 11.13 -11.23 -13.58
CA MET A 261 12.01 -11.78 -12.56
C MET A 261 12.06 -13.31 -12.61
N ASP A 262 10.91 -13.95 -12.79
CA ASP A 262 10.75 -15.40 -12.82
C ASP A 262 9.81 -15.79 -13.97
N PRO A 263 10.34 -15.93 -15.21
CA PRO A 263 9.51 -16.18 -16.39
C PRO A 263 9.01 -17.61 -16.50
N GLU A 264 9.61 -18.58 -15.81
CA GLU A 264 9.31 -20.00 -15.97
C GLU A 264 7.84 -20.36 -15.73
N PRO A 265 7.18 -19.90 -14.65
CA PRO A 265 5.80 -20.27 -14.34
C PRO A 265 4.74 -19.71 -15.31
N PHE A 266 5.09 -18.71 -16.13
CA PHE A 266 4.16 -18.01 -17.00
C PHE A 266 4.07 -18.66 -18.39
N LYS A 267 2.86 -18.74 -18.96
CA LYS A 267 2.65 -19.17 -20.36
C LYS A 267 2.99 -18.01 -21.30
N ILE A 268 2.58 -16.80 -20.94
CA ILE A 268 2.94 -15.56 -21.63
C ILE A 268 4.34 -15.20 -21.19
N LYS A 269 5.30 -15.31 -22.12
CA LYS A 269 6.70 -14.98 -21.84
C LYS A 269 6.98 -13.50 -22.08
N PRO A 270 7.89 -12.87 -21.31
CA PRO A 270 8.33 -11.52 -21.60
C PRO A 270 9.08 -11.49 -22.94
N THR A 271 9.04 -10.36 -23.64
CA THR A 271 9.90 -10.17 -24.82
C THR A 271 11.37 -10.05 -24.39
N ASP A 272 12.32 -10.31 -25.29
CA ASP A 272 13.75 -10.12 -25.00
C ASP A 272 14.08 -8.69 -24.54
N ALA A 273 13.37 -7.70 -25.11
CA ALA A 273 13.52 -6.30 -24.73
C ALA A 273 13.04 -6.05 -23.29
N ASP A 274 11.88 -6.58 -22.92
CA ASP A 274 11.34 -6.48 -21.56
C ASP A 274 12.22 -7.23 -20.56
N GLN A 275 12.69 -8.43 -20.92
CA GLN A 275 13.57 -9.22 -20.08
C GLN A 275 14.88 -8.47 -19.80
N ALA A 276 15.50 -7.89 -20.83
CA ALA A 276 16.71 -7.11 -20.68
C ALA A 276 16.52 -5.87 -19.78
N GLU A 277 15.35 -5.25 -19.78
CA GLU A 277 15.09 -4.04 -18.99
C GLU A 277 14.58 -4.31 -17.56
N TYR A 278 13.74 -5.32 -17.36
CA TYR A 278 12.94 -5.47 -16.14
C TYR A 278 13.25 -6.72 -15.30
N GLN A 279 14.12 -7.64 -15.76
CA GLN A 279 14.45 -8.87 -15.02
C GLN A 279 14.90 -8.68 -13.57
N HIS A 280 15.42 -7.49 -13.24
CA HIS A 280 15.87 -7.16 -11.89
C HIS A 280 14.99 -6.13 -11.18
N ALA A 281 13.84 -5.76 -11.76
CA ALA A 281 13.00 -4.68 -11.22
C ALA A 281 12.47 -4.99 -9.82
N VAL A 282 12.01 -6.24 -9.59
CA VAL A 282 11.54 -6.68 -8.28
C VAL A 282 12.69 -6.67 -7.27
N ARG A 283 13.82 -7.35 -7.57
CA ARG A 283 15.01 -7.36 -6.68
C ARG A 283 15.49 -5.94 -6.35
N TYR A 284 15.52 -5.04 -7.34
CA TYR A 284 15.90 -3.64 -7.14
C TYR A 284 15.04 -2.95 -6.08
N GLY A 285 13.72 -3.18 -6.07
CA GLY A 285 12.83 -2.67 -5.01
C GLY A 285 13.20 -3.18 -3.62
N TYR A 286 13.44 -4.48 -3.48
CA TYR A 286 13.86 -5.08 -2.21
C TYR A 286 15.21 -4.51 -1.73
N GLU A 287 16.19 -4.35 -2.63
CA GLU A 287 17.49 -3.76 -2.29
C GLU A 287 17.39 -2.28 -1.88
N GLU A 288 16.54 -1.49 -2.53
CA GLU A 288 16.31 -0.10 -2.11
C GLU A 288 15.67 -0.05 -0.72
N MET A 289 14.65 -0.88 -0.46
CA MET A 289 14.05 -0.98 0.86
C MET A 289 15.03 -1.50 1.93
N ASP A 290 15.93 -2.43 1.60
CA ASP A 290 16.97 -2.93 2.51
C ASP A 290 17.88 -1.80 2.98
N ARG A 291 18.31 -0.92 2.06
CA ARG A 291 19.10 0.28 2.41
C ARG A 291 18.33 1.21 3.35
N LEU A 292 17.02 1.38 3.14
CA LEU A 292 16.17 2.21 3.99
C LEU A 292 16.01 1.60 5.40
N VAL A 293 15.86 0.27 5.52
CA VAL A 293 15.90 -0.42 6.82
C VAL A 293 17.22 -0.12 7.53
N GLY A 294 18.35 -0.25 6.82
CA GLY A 294 19.67 0.05 7.37
C GLY A 294 19.76 1.47 7.92
N ASP A 295 19.31 2.46 7.15
CA ASP A 295 19.33 3.87 7.54
C ASP A 295 18.45 4.15 8.78
N ILE A 296 17.23 3.61 8.82
CA ILE A 296 16.28 3.85 9.91
C ILE A 296 16.71 3.13 11.19
N VAL A 297 17.14 1.87 11.08
CA VAL A 297 17.64 1.10 12.22
C VAL A 297 18.88 1.74 12.83
N ALA A 298 19.78 2.31 12.01
CA ALA A 298 20.97 3.01 12.48
C ALA A 298 20.65 4.34 13.18
N ALA A 299 19.56 5.01 12.80
CA ALA A 299 19.14 6.26 13.42
C ALA A 299 18.34 6.05 14.73
N ALA A 300 17.82 4.85 14.96
CA ALA A 300 17.06 4.51 16.15
C ALA A 300 17.97 4.32 17.38
N PRO A 301 17.52 4.67 18.60
CA PRO A 301 18.29 4.37 19.82
C PRO A 301 18.39 2.85 20.04
N ALA A 302 19.41 2.41 20.77
CA ALA A 302 19.68 0.98 20.99
C ALA A 302 18.52 0.23 21.68
N ASN A 303 17.74 0.93 22.51
CA ASN A 303 16.57 0.38 23.19
C ASN A 303 15.27 0.49 22.35
N ALA A 304 15.33 0.87 21.08
CA ALA A 304 14.15 0.94 20.22
C ALA A 304 13.63 -0.45 19.84
N VAL A 305 12.31 -0.58 19.83
CA VAL A 305 11.62 -1.70 19.18
C VAL A 305 11.51 -1.40 17.69
N ILE A 306 11.97 -2.32 16.85
CA ILE A 306 11.79 -2.21 15.40
C ILE A 306 10.85 -3.31 14.95
N VAL A 307 9.76 -2.92 14.29
CA VAL A 307 8.79 -3.84 13.72
C VAL A 307 8.82 -3.68 12.21
N LEU A 308 8.99 -4.77 11.47
CA LEU A 308 8.70 -4.82 10.04
C LEU A 308 7.35 -5.52 9.88
N ALA A 309 6.41 -4.89 9.19
CA ALA A 309 5.12 -5.47 8.90
C ALA A 309 4.77 -5.33 7.42
N THR A 310 4.15 -6.37 6.87
CA THR A 310 3.36 -6.31 5.64
C THR A 310 1.97 -6.86 5.93
N ALA A 311 0.93 -6.14 5.51
CA ALA A 311 -0.45 -6.56 5.76
C ALA A 311 -0.86 -7.76 4.88
N LEU A 312 -0.26 -7.89 3.71
CA LEU A 312 -0.36 -9.05 2.82
C LEU A 312 0.91 -9.08 1.97
N SER A 313 0.98 -9.96 0.98
CA SER A 313 2.09 -9.97 0.02
C SER A 313 1.64 -10.24 -1.42
N GLN A 314 2.59 -10.58 -2.28
CA GLN A 314 2.32 -10.97 -3.65
C GLN A 314 2.88 -12.35 -4.00
N GLN A 315 2.30 -12.92 -5.06
CA GLN A 315 2.62 -14.18 -5.72
C GLN A 315 2.53 -14.02 -7.24
N PRO A 316 3.07 -14.94 -8.06
CA PRO A 316 2.86 -14.91 -9.50
C PRO A 316 1.37 -14.97 -9.86
N CYS A 317 0.96 -14.12 -10.80
CA CYS A 317 -0.42 -14.00 -11.28
C CYS A 317 -0.66 -14.91 -12.49
N LEU A 318 -0.96 -16.19 -12.23
CA LEU A 318 -1.13 -17.20 -13.29
C LEU A 318 -2.59 -17.35 -13.77
N VAL A 319 -3.55 -16.76 -13.05
CA VAL A 319 -5.00 -16.99 -13.26
C VAL A 319 -5.56 -16.37 -14.54
N TYR A 320 -4.80 -15.54 -15.25
CA TYR A 320 -5.22 -14.90 -16.51
C TYR A 320 -4.42 -15.37 -17.73
N GLU A 321 -3.51 -16.32 -17.57
CA GLU A 321 -2.57 -16.71 -18.63
C GLU A 321 -3.30 -17.33 -19.84
N ASP A 322 -4.42 -18.03 -19.62
CA ASP A 322 -5.24 -18.64 -20.69
C ASP A 322 -6.13 -17.64 -21.45
N VAL A 323 -6.22 -16.38 -20.98
CA VAL A 323 -7.01 -15.32 -21.62
C VAL A 323 -6.15 -14.17 -22.15
N GLY A 324 -4.84 -14.38 -22.27
CA GLY A 324 -3.90 -13.37 -22.76
C GLY A 324 -3.40 -12.39 -21.68
N GLY A 325 -3.58 -12.72 -20.40
CA GLY A 325 -3.19 -11.90 -19.26
C GLY A 325 -4.31 -10.98 -18.79
N LYS A 326 -4.06 -10.24 -17.70
CA LYS A 326 -4.96 -9.17 -17.23
C LYS A 326 -4.43 -7.83 -17.73
N THR A 327 -5.04 -7.33 -18.80
CA THR A 327 -4.94 -5.92 -19.21
C THR A 327 -5.90 -5.12 -18.36
N PHE A 328 -5.61 -3.85 -18.08
CA PHE A 328 -6.62 -2.94 -17.51
C PHE A 328 -6.47 -1.56 -18.14
N TYR A 329 -7.61 -0.86 -18.19
CA TYR A 329 -7.75 0.40 -18.91
C TYR A 329 -8.15 1.49 -17.93
N ARG A 330 -7.47 2.63 -18.02
CA ARG A 330 -7.72 3.79 -17.16
C ARG A 330 -8.24 4.95 -18.00
N PRO A 331 -9.17 5.77 -17.48
CA PRO A 331 -9.51 7.04 -18.12
C PRO A 331 -8.24 7.90 -18.28
N ARG A 332 -8.06 8.52 -19.44
CA ARG A 332 -6.98 9.49 -19.69
C ARG A 332 -7.16 10.71 -18.81
N THR A 333 -8.36 11.29 -18.90
CA THR A 333 -8.87 12.37 -18.06
C THR A 333 -10.32 12.05 -17.73
N PHE A 334 -10.82 12.57 -16.61
CA PHE A 334 -12.18 12.27 -16.18
C PHE A 334 -13.21 13.19 -16.84
N GLU A 335 -12.83 14.42 -17.20
CA GLU A 335 -13.72 15.41 -17.80
C GLU A 335 -14.34 14.91 -19.11
N PRO A 336 -13.59 14.33 -20.08
CA PRO A 336 -14.19 13.78 -21.30
C PRO A 336 -15.10 12.58 -21.03
N LEU A 337 -14.78 11.75 -20.03
CA LEU A 337 -15.61 10.60 -19.66
C LEU A 337 -16.94 11.05 -19.02
N VAL A 338 -16.88 12.01 -18.09
CA VAL A 338 -18.05 12.63 -17.45
C VAL A 338 -18.91 13.36 -18.48
N ALA A 339 -18.28 14.09 -19.42
CA ALA A 339 -18.99 14.76 -20.51
C ALA A 339 -19.66 13.77 -21.46
N PHE A 340 -18.96 12.71 -21.89
CA PHE A 340 -19.50 11.68 -22.79
C PHE A 340 -20.69 10.93 -22.18
N THR A 341 -20.62 10.62 -20.88
CA THR A 341 -21.73 9.96 -20.15
C THR A 341 -22.91 10.90 -19.88
N GLY A 342 -22.71 12.21 -20.01
CA GLY A 342 -23.69 13.24 -19.64
C GLY A 342 -23.98 13.27 -18.14
N ILE A 343 -23.00 12.89 -17.31
CA ILE A 343 -23.10 13.00 -15.85
C ILE A 343 -23.08 14.48 -15.45
N THR A 344 -23.97 14.86 -14.54
CA THR A 344 -24.09 16.22 -14.01
C THR A 344 -24.05 16.17 -12.49
N GLY A 345 -23.67 17.27 -11.82
CA GLY A 345 -23.60 17.34 -10.35
C GLY A 345 -22.42 16.61 -9.70
N CYS A 346 -21.48 16.06 -10.49
CA CYS A 346 -20.25 15.49 -9.94
C CYS A 346 -19.37 16.60 -9.38
N GLN A 347 -19.14 16.59 -8.07
CA GLN A 347 -18.35 17.60 -7.36
C GLN A 347 -16.86 17.31 -7.44
N LYS A 348 -16.50 16.03 -7.45
CA LYS A 348 -15.10 15.58 -7.43
C LYS A 348 -14.98 14.17 -8.01
N VAL A 349 -13.88 13.93 -8.73
CA VAL A 349 -13.43 12.59 -9.12
C VAL A 349 -12.07 12.33 -8.48
N GLU A 350 -11.91 11.17 -7.86
CA GLU A 350 -10.69 10.79 -7.13
C GLU A 350 -10.19 9.44 -7.66
N PRO A 351 -9.07 9.40 -8.42
CA PRO A 351 -8.50 8.14 -8.89
C PRO A 351 -7.95 7.31 -7.73
N VAL A 352 -8.04 5.98 -7.84
CA VAL A 352 -7.34 5.06 -6.93
C VAL A 352 -6.17 4.37 -7.63
N MET A 353 -5.55 3.37 -7.00
CA MET A 353 -4.31 2.76 -7.46
C MET A 353 -4.44 2.05 -8.83
N SER A 354 -5.60 1.51 -9.14
CA SER A 354 -5.88 0.63 -10.28
C SER A 354 -6.77 1.31 -11.36
N GLU A 355 -7.55 0.55 -12.12
CA GLU A 355 -8.57 1.02 -13.08
C GLU A 355 -9.74 1.79 -12.46
N GLN A 356 -9.81 1.85 -11.14
CA GLN A 356 -10.94 2.34 -10.38
C GLN A 356 -10.78 3.82 -9.96
N PHE A 357 -11.90 4.44 -9.60
CA PHE A 357 -12.00 5.83 -9.16
C PHE A 357 -13.32 6.06 -8.39
N HIS A 358 -13.32 7.07 -7.51
CA HIS A 358 -14.54 7.55 -6.84
C HIS A 358 -15.10 8.76 -7.58
N LEU A 359 -16.43 8.84 -7.70
CA LEU A 359 -17.16 10.06 -8.04
C LEU A 359 -17.99 10.50 -6.82
N ARG A 360 -17.88 11.77 -6.46
CA ARG A 360 -18.57 12.38 -5.31
C ARG A 360 -19.68 13.32 -5.79
N PHE A 361 -20.84 13.24 -5.17
CA PHE A 361 -22.02 14.07 -5.47
C PHE A 361 -22.53 14.77 -4.22
N ALA A 362 -23.41 15.76 -4.39
CA ALA A 362 -24.06 16.39 -3.24
C ALA A 362 -25.15 15.49 -2.64
N THR A 363 -25.81 14.68 -3.48
CA THR A 363 -26.97 13.87 -3.08
C THR A 363 -26.92 12.46 -3.63
N ASP A 364 -27.58 11.53 -2.92
CA ASP A 364 -27.77 10.15 -3.38
C ASP A 364 -28.53 10.07 -4.71
N ARG A 365 -29.47 11.00 -4.95
CA ARG A 365 -30.24 11.07 -6.19
C ARG A 365 -29.34 11.36 -7.41
N GLU A 366 -28.42 12.31 -7.29
CA GLU A 366 -27.47 12.63 -8.37
C GLU A 366 -26.51 11.47 -8.62
N ALA A 367 -26.00 10.86 -7.55
CA ALA A 367 -25.15 9.68 -7.63
C ALA A 367 -25.88 8.50 -8.31
N ALA A 368 -27.13 8.22 -7.94
CA ALA A 368 -27.94 7.18 -8.55
C ALA A 368 -28.10 7.38 -10.07
N ALA A 369 -28.41 8.62 -10.49
CA ALA A 369 -28.56 8.95 -11.90
C ALA A 369 -27.24 8.80 -12.69
N ALA A 370 -26.11 9.16 -12.08
CA ALA A 370 -24.79 8.97 -12.68
C ALA A 370 -24.39 7.49 -12.73
N ALA A 371 -24.74 6.71 -11.71
CA ALA A 371 -24.47 5.27 -11.67
C ALA A 371 -25.17 4.54 -12.81
N GLU A 372 -26.43 4.87 -13.11
CA GLU A 372 -27.16 4.29 -14.25
C GLU A 372 -26.48 4.61 -15.59
N ARG A 373 -25.95 5.83 -15.76
CA ARG A 373 -25.22 6.22 -16.98
C ARG A 373 -23.94 5.40 -17.15
N LEU A 374 -23.18 5.20 -16.08
CA LEU A 374 -21.98 4.36 -16.11
C LEU A 374 -22.34 2.89 -16.36
N ARG A 375 -23.40 2.37 -15.72
CA ARG A 375 -23.88 1.00 -15.93
C ARG A 375 -24.35 0.74 -17.35
N ALA A 376 -24.81 1.77 -18.05
CA ALA A 376 -25.26 1.69 -19.44
C ALA A 376 -24.13 1.67 -20.48
N LEU A 377 -22.87 1.92 -20.07
CA LEU A 377 -21.75 1.88 -21.00
C LEU A 377 -21.48 0.46 -21.49
N ARG A 378 -21.25 0.31 -22.80
CA ARG A 378 -21.01 -0.97 -23.47
C ARG A 378 -19.78 -0.93 -24.39
N ILE A 379 -19.10 -2.05 -24.48
CA ILE A 379 -18.07 -2.35 -25.49
C ILE A 379 -18.45 -3.71 -26.08
N GLU A 380 -18.67 -3.77 -27.40
CA GLU A 380 -19.05 -5.00 -28.11
C GLU A 380 -20.24 -5.74 -27.45
N GLY A 381 -21.27 -4.98 -27.04
CA GLY A 381 -22.46 -5.50 -26.37
C GLY A 381 -22.28 -5.89 -24.88
N ARG A 382 -21.06 -5.82 -24.33
CA ARG A 382 -20.76 -6.15 -22.92
C ARG A 382 -20.65 -4.89 -22.07
N GLN A 383 -21.03 -4.96 -20.80
CA GLN A 383 -20.90 -3.82 -19.87
C GLN A 383 -19.43 -3.41 -19.69
N ALA A 384 -19.13 -2.14 -19.95
CA ALA A 384 -17.77 -1.61 -19.93
C ALA A 384 -17.29 -1.20 -18.53
N MET A 385 -18.22 -0.81 -17.64
CA MET A 385 -17.89 -0.28 -16.31
C MET A 385 -18.38 -1.18 -15.18
N HIS A 386 -17.55 -1.35 -14.16
CA HIS A 386 -17.97 -1.70 -12.80
C HIS A 386 -18.56 -0.47 -12.13
N VAL A 387 -19.65 -0.62 -11.37
CA VAL A 387 -20.33 0.50 -10.70
C VAL A 387 -20.94 0.04 -9.38
N GLU A 388 -20.36 0.52 -8.29
CA GLU A 388 -20.93 0.47 -6.94
C GLU A 388 -21.40 1.85 -6.53
N HIS A 389 -22.65 1.96 -6.11
CA HIS A 389 -23.27 3.22 -5.69
C HIS A 389 -23.71 3.07 -4.23
N ARG A 390 -23.28 3.99 -3.37
CA ARG A 390 -23.66 4.04 -1.95
C ARG A 390 -23.85 5.50 -1.52
N GLY A 391 -25.09 5.91 -1.28
CA GLY A 391 -25.39 7.29 -0.91
C GLY A 391 -24.91 8.26 -1.99
N SER A 392 -24.25 9.35 -1.61
CA SER A 392 -23.72 10.35 -2.54
C SER A 392 -22.40 9.96 -3.23
N ASP A 393 -21.96 8.71 -3.10
CA ASP A 393 -20.68 8.20 -3.62
C ASP A 393 -20.87 7.10 -4.67
N ILE A 394 -20.01 7.11 -5.70
CA ILE A 394 -19.89 6.02 -6.67
C ILE A 394 -18.44 5.56 -6.72
N PHE A 395 -18.21 4.26 -6.58
CA PHE A 395 -16.94 3.60 -6.91
C PHE A 395 -17.08 2.89 -8.25
N SER A 396 -16.25 3.27 -9.24
CA SER A 396 -16.37 2.77 -10.62
C SER A 396 -14.99 2.54 -11.24
N GLY A 397 -14.94 1.73 -12.31
CA GLY A 397 -13.73 1.44 -13.07
C GLY A 397 -14.03 0.65 -14.33
N CYS A 398 -13.11 0.63 -15.29
CA CYS A 398 -13.27 -0.21 -16.48
C CYS A 398 -13.21 -1.69 -16.08
N LYS A 399 -14.27 -2.47 -16.35
CA LYS A 399 -14.30 -3.91 -16.01
C LYS A 399 -13.87 -4.83 -17.15
N VAL A 400 -13.32 -4.25 -18.22
CA VAL A 400 -12.80 -4.99 -19.37
C VAL A 400 -11.33 -5.26 -19.16
N PHE A 401 -10.95 -6.54 -19.15
CA PHE A 401 -9.58 -6.97 -18.91
C PHE A 401 -8.91 -7.70 -20.08
N SER A 402 -9.69 -8.01 -21.12
CA SER A 402 -9.17 -8.55 -22.37
C SER A 402 -8.53 -7.47 -23.22
N PRO A 403 -7.54 -7.80 -24.07
CA PRO A 403 -7.07 -6.90 -25.11
C PRO A 403 -8.22 -6.39 -25.99
N LEU A 404 -8.13 -5.14 -26.41
CA LEU A 404 -9.11 -4.46 -27.25
C LEU A 404 -8.45 -3.96 -28.54
N GLY A 405 -9.15 -4.06 -29.67
CA GLY A 405 -8.69 -3.50 -30.94
C GLY A 405 -8.68 -1.97 -30.93
N HIS A 406 -7.74 -1.35 -31.65
CA HIS A 406 -7.54 0.12 -31.64
C HIS A 406 -8.78 0.94 -32.05
N GLU A 407 -9.66 0.36 -32.86
CA GLU A 407 -10.90 1.00 -33.36
C GLU A 407 -12.13 0.69 -32.48
N VAL A 408 -11.95 0.04 -31.32
CA VAL A 408 -13.09 -0.33 -30.47
C VAL A 408 -13.85 0.90 -29.98
N LEU A 409 -15.18 0.78 -29.98
CA LEU A 409 -16.08 1.86 -29.56
C LEU A 409 -16.60 1.62 -28.15
N LEU A 410 -16.69 2.70 -27.38
CA LEU A 410 -17.49 2.78 -26.17
C LEU A 410 -18.85 3.36 -26.52
N GLU A 411 -19.90 2.63 -26.20
CA GLU A 411 -21.29 3.00 -26.50
C GLU A 411 -22.00 3.42 -25.21
N SER A 412 -22.78 4.51 -25.25
CA SER A 412 -23.55 4.98 -24.10
C SER A 412 -25.05 4.74 -24.25
N GLY A 413 -25.55 3.66 -23.64
CA GLY A 413 -26.99 3.43 -23.42
C GLY A 413 -27.91 3.61 -24.65
N PRO A 414 -29.24 3.74 -24.43
CA PRO A 414 -30.24 3.66 -25.52
C PRO A 414 -30.16 4.79 -26.57
N LYS A 415 -29.35 5.83 -26.37
CA LYS A 415 -29.20 6.96 -27.30
C LYS A 415 -28.21 6.70 -28.45
N GLY A 416 -27.53 5.54 -28.46
CA GLY A 416 -26.71 5.10 -29.59
C GLY A 416 -25.48 5.95 -29.89
N THR A 417 -25.09 6.86 -28.99
CA THR A 417 -23.85 7.62 -29.15
C THR A 417 -22.65 6.74 -28.82
N SER A 418 -21.68 6.73 -29.73
CA SER A 418 -20.41 6.01 -29.59
C SER A 418 -19.24 6.98 -29.63
N ILE A 419 -18.13 6.57 -29.02
CA ILE A 419 -16.85 7.23 -29.11
C ILE A 419 -15.75 6.18 -29.18
N SER A 420 -14.66 6.47 -29.90
CA SER A 420 -13.46 5.62 -29.82
C SER A 420 -13.03 5.48 -28.37
N PHE A 421 -12.97 4.23 -27.89
CA PHE A 421 -12.63 3.92 -26.50
C PHE A 421 -11.28 4.54 -26.11
N PHE A 422 -10.30 4.46 -27.01
CA PHE A 422 -8.95 4.98 -26.78
C PHE A 422 -8.83 6.51 -26.79
N ARG A 423 -9.90 7.24 -27.14
CA ARG A 423 -9.99 8.69 -26.87
C ARG A 423 -10.25 8.98 -25.40
N LEU A 424 -10.95 8.08 -24.70
CA LEU A 424 -11.31 8.25 -23.29
C LEU A 424 -10.38 7.47 -22.36
N PHE A 425 -9.94 6.29 -22.79
CA PHE A 425 -9.13 5.38 -21.99
C PHE A 425 -7.76 5.16 -22.63
N TYR A 426 -6.79 4.80 -21.81
CA TYR A 426 -5.52 4.26 -22.26
C TYR A 426 -5.29 2.89 -21.62
N GLN A 427 -4.54 2.05 -22.33
CA GLN A 427 -4.09 0.78 -21.79
C GLN A 427 -2.88 1.01 -20.90
N VAL A 428 -2.88 0.45 -19.69
CA VAL A 428 -1.68 0.43 -18.86
C VAL A 428 -0.68 -0.57 -19.45
N GLU A 429 0.56 -0.12 -19.68
CA GLU A 429 1.56 -0.80 -20.52
C GLU A 429 1.94 -2.21 -20.05
N SER A 430 1.78 -2.53 -18.75
CA SER A 430 2.14 -3.83 -18.19
C SER A 430 0.92 -4.73 -17.96
N LEU A 431 0.96 -5.93 -18.53
CA LEU A 431 0.08 -7.02 -18.13
C LEU A 431 0.41 -7.43 -16.69
N LYS A 432 -0.60 -7.43 -15.81
CA LYS A 432 -0.42 -7.82 -14.41
C LYS A 432 0.27 -9.19 -14.33
N SER A 433 1.38 -9.26 -13.60
CA SER A 433 2.19 -10.47 -13.42
C SER A 433 2.38 -10.86 -11.96
N GLY A 434 2.22 -9.94 -11.02
CA GLY A 434 2.05 -10.23 -9.58
C GLY A 434 0.61 -10.04 -9.12
N MET A 435 0.11 -10.90 -8.24
CA MET A 435 -1.20 -10.77 -7.59
C MET A 435 -1.09 -10.95 -6.08
N HIS A 436 -2.08 -10.47 -5.33
CA HIS A 436 -2.07 -10.53 -3.88
C HIS A 436 -2.07 -11.99 -3.36
N HIS A 437 -1.29 -12.22 -2.32
CA HIS A 437 -1.22 -13.43 -1.52
C HIS A 437 -1.55 -13.06 -0.06
N PRO A 438 -2.37 -13.84 0.67
CA PRO A 438 -2.83 -13.49 2.02
C PRO A 438 -1.70 -13.44 3.06
N ASP A 439 -0.67 -14.27 2.89
CA ASP A 439 0.48 -14.27 3.80
C ASP A 439 1.24 -12.93 3.76
N GLY A 440 1.58 -12.41 4.92
CA GLY A 440 2.45 -11.25 5.09
C GLY A 440 3.63 -11.54 6.03
N ILE A 441 4.32 -10.48 6.44
CA ILE A 441 5.50 -10.51 7.30
C ILE A 441 5.18 -9.76 8.59
N LEU A 442 5.57 -10.33 9.74
CA LEU A 442 5.69 -9.58 10.99
C LEU A 442 7.00 -9.97 11.68
N TRP A 443 7.97 -9.07 11.66
CA TRP A 443 9.23 -9.23 12.40
C TRP A 443 9.31 -8.18 13.50
N MET A 444 9.56 -8.61 14.74
CA MET A 444 9.65 -7.72 15.90
C MET A 444 11.01 -7.88 16.58
N ARG A 445 11.92 -6.93 16.34
CA ARG A 445 13.16 -6.80 17.11
C ARG A 445 12.86 -6.06 18.41
N VAL A 446 12.83 -6.80 19.51
CA VAL A 446 12.59 -6.26 20.85
C VAL A 446 13.89 -6.39 21.67
N PRO A 447 14.47 -5.28 22.16
CA PRO A 447 15.69 -5.32 22.96
C PRO A 447 15.56 -6.24 24.18
N GLY A 448 16.60 -7.03 24.45
CA GLY A 448 16.62 -7.97 25.58
C GLY A 448 15.75 -9.21 25.41
N ARG A 449 15.23 -9.48 24.20
CA ARG A 449 14.48 -10.71 23.88
C ARG A 449 15.30 -11.61 22.97
N VAL A 450 15.23 -12.92 23.22
CA VAL A 450 15.90 -13.93 22.39
C VAL A 450 15.19 -13.99 21.03
N PRO A 451 15.88 -13.80 19.89
CA PRO A 451 15.28 -13.94 18.56
C PRO A 451 14.67 -15.34 18.37
N THR A 452 13.52 -15.43 17.70
CA THR A 452 12.83 -16.70 17.52
C THR A 452 12.02 -16.68 16.23
N VAL A 453 12.15 -17.74 15.41
CA VAL A 453 11.29 -17.97 14.26
C VAL A 453 10.13 -18.84 14.70
N HIS A 454 8.92 -18.28 14.63
CA HIS A 454 7.71 -18.97 15.07
C HIS A 454 7.12 -19.80 13.93
N GLN A 455 6.57 -20.96 14.29
CA GLN A 455 5.94 -21.86 13.33
C GLN A 455 4.45 -21.54 13.16
N GLY A 456 3.96 -21.67 11.94
CA GLY A 456 2.56 -21.39 11.59
C GLY A 456 2.29 -19.92 11.33
N ARG A 457 1.06 -19.64 10.89
CA ARG A 457 0.59 -18.28 10.60
C ARG A 457 -0.08 -17.66 11.82
N VAL A 458 0.00 -16.33 11.93
CA VAL A 458 -0.73 -15.54 12.93
C VAL A 458 -1.71 -14.59 12.24
N SER A 459 -2.85 -14.29 12.85
CA SER A 459 -3.83 -13.38 12.25
C SER A 459 -3.27 -11.95 12.19
N LEU A 460 -3.56 -11.19 11.12
CA LEU A 460 -3.29 -9.75 11.11
C LEU A 460 -3.93 -9.01 12.30
N ARG A 461 -5.05 -9.53 12.82
CA ARG A 461 -5.76 -8.97 13.97
C ARG A 461 -4.95 -9.05 15.26
N ASP A 462 -3.94 -9.93 15.30
CA ASP A 462 -3.03 -10.07 16.44
C ASP A 462 -2.00 -8.92 16.50
N VAL A 463 -1.80 -8.16 15.40
CA VAL A 463 -0.77 -7.11 15.31
C VAL A 463 -1.06 -5.95 16.26
N ALA A 464 -2.19 -5.25 16.10
CA ALA A 464 -2.53 -4.10 16.94
C ALA A 464 -2.53 -4.43 18.46
N PRO A 465 -3.17 -5.51 18.94
CA PRO A 465 -3.08 -5.93 20.34
C PRO A 465 -1.65 -6.15 20.82
N THR A 466 -0.81 -6.79 20.00
CA THR A 466 0.59 -7.05 20.34
C THR A 466 1.37 -5.74 20.48
N LEU A 467 1.21 -4.80 19.53
CA LEU A 467 1.89 -3.51 19.59
C LEU A 467 1.39 -2.65 20.76
N LEU A 468 0.10 -2.64 21.06
CA LEU A 468 -0.44 -1.92 22.23
C LEU A 468 0.12 -2.47 23.54
N SER A 469 0.30 -3.78 23.65
CA SER A 469 0.81 -4.42 24.86
C SER A 469 2.23 -3.97 25.21
N THR A 470 3.08 -3.63 24.24
CA THR A 470 4.44 -3.12 24.51
C THR A 470 4.42 -1.76 25.21
N PHE A 471 3.34 -1.00 25.04
CA PHE A 471 3.12 0.27 25.72
C PHE A 471 2.43 0.12 27.08
N GLY A 472 2.07 -1.10 27.49
CA GLY A 472 1.24 -1.35 28.66
C GLY A 472 -0.21 -0.90 28.45
N ILE A 473 -0.68 -0.91 27.20
CA ILE A 473 -2.07 -0.56 26.84
C ILE A 473 -2.82 -1.87 26.63
N GLU A 474 -3.85 -2.09 27.44
CA GLU A 474 -4.78 -3.20 27.24
C GLU A 474 -5.55 -3.00 25.94
N LYS A 475 -5.70 -4.07 25.16
CA LYS A 475 -6.49 -4.04 23.93
C LYS A 475 -7.96 -3.77 24.28
N PRO A 476 -8.68 -2.93 23.53
CA PRO A 476 -10.12 -2.78 23.68
C PRO A 476 -10.87 -4.11 23.44
N GLU A 477 -12.05 -4.25 24.03
CA GLU A 477 -12.87 -5.49 23.91
C GLU A 477 -13.20 -5.86 22.46
N TYR A 478 -13.37 -4.86 21.58
CA TYR A 478 -13.66 -5.09 20.16
C TYR A 478 -12.50 -5.72 19.38
N MET A 479 -11.26 -5.61 19.89
CA MET A 479 -10.10 -6.28 19.30
C MET A 479 -10.07 -7.73 19.76
N SER A 480 -10.57 -8.65 18.94
CA SER A 480 -10.59 -10.08 19.25
C SER A 480 -9.22 -10.75 19.12
N GLY A 481 -8.29 -10.16 18.34
CA GLY A 481 -6.92 -10.67 18.17
C GLY A 481 -6.19 -10.84 19.50
N ARG A 482 -5.29 -11.80 19.56
CA ARG A 482 -4.49 -12.11 20.75
C ARG A 482 -3.20 -11.30 20.76
N VAL A 483 -2.60 -11.17 21.95
CA VAL A 483 -1.22 -10.69 22.08
C VAL A 483 -0.29 -11.85 21.75
N LEU A 484 0.60 -11.66 20.78
CA LEU A 484 1.56 -12.68 20.36
C LEU A 484 2.67 -12.87 21.40
N PRO A 485 3.23 -14.09 21.51
CA PRO A 485 4.36 -14.35 22.38
C PRO A 485 5.61 -13.70 21.81
N VAL A 486 6.25 -12.83 22.57
CA VAL A 486 7.47 -12.14 22.13
C VAL A 486 8.59 -12.49 23.10
N GLY A 487 9.14 -13.69 22.91
CA GLY A 487 10.37 -14.23 23.51
C GLY A 487 10.50 -14.21 25.05
N ALA A 488 11.17 -15.22 25.59
CA ALA A 488 11.70 -15.12 26.95
C ALA A 488 12.67 -13.92 27.07
N SER A 489 12.72 -13.28 28.24
CA SER A 489 13.78 -12.30 28.53
C SER A 489 15.13 -13.02 28.41
N VAL A 490 16.12 -12.38 27.79
CA VAL A 490 17.51 -12.84 27.93
C VAL A 490 17.82 -12.74 29.43
N GLY A 491 18.05 -13.87 30.08
CA GLY A 491 18.42 -13.89 31.50
C GLY A 491 19.63 -12.99 31.70
N THR A 492 19.54 -12.10 32.70
CA THR A 492 20.63 -11.21 33.11
C THR A 492 21.84 -11.97 33.59
#